data_AF-A0A359AV70-F1
#
_entry.id   AF-A0A359AV70-F1
#
_cell.length_a   1.000
_cell.length_b   1.000
_cell.length_c   1.000
_cell.angle_alpha   90.00
_cell.angle_beta   90.00
_cell.angle_gamma   90.00
#
_symmetry.space_group_name_H-M   'P 1'
#
loop_
_entity.id
_entity.type
_entity.pdbx_description
1 polymer ?
#
loop_
_entity_poly.entity_id
_entity_poly.type
_entity_poly.pdbx_seq_one_letter_code
_entity_poly.pdbx_strand_id
1 'polypeptide(L)'
;ETEHAAPAVYSLHFLKPLFTDKAEWDEWKKSKEKFKLPRIDLRRLKTANCFIGIDSGSTTTKIVAIDEKGNIFFNYYAKNEGLSLQAAETGLKKLLNETDEAGLKMKVLGSCVTGYGEDLVKNAFNLDTGIVETIAHYIGSYHFNKEVSFILDIGGQDMKAAYIENGIIKRIEINEACSSG
;
A
#
# COMPACT_ATOMS: atom_id res chain seq x y z
N GLU A 1 -27.24 -20.91 -55.79
CA GLU A 1 -25.78 -20.98 -55.61
C GLU A 1 -25.21 -19.89 -56.51
N THR A 2 -24.59 -18.79 -56.07
CA THR A 2 -23.78 -18.50 -54.87
C THR A 2 -23.88 -16.99 -54.60
N GLU A 3 -24.20 -16.60 -53.37
CA GLU A 3 -24.09 -15.20 -52.93
C GLU A 3 -22.77 -15.07 -52.16
N HIS A 4 -21.77 -14.45 -52.78
CA HIS A 4 -20.48 -14.20 -52.14
C HIS A 4 -20.63 -13.09 -51.09
N ALA A 5 -20.74 -13.49 -49.82
CA ALA A 5 -20.60 -12.59 -48.69
C ALA A 5 -19.19 -11.96 -48.67
N ALA A 6 -19.13 -10.63 -48.67
CA ALA A 6 -17.89 -9.89 -48.52
C ALA A 6 -17.27 -10.12 -47.12
N PRO A 7 -15.94 -10.23 -46.98
CA PRO A 7 -15.31 -10.43 -45.69
C PRO A 7 -15.47 -9.20 -44.81
N ALA A 8 -15.99 -9.40 -43.60
CA ALA A 8 -16.07 -8.37 -42.57
C ALA A 8 -14.65 -7.94 -42.16
N VAL A 9 -14.28 -6.70 -42.47
CA VAL A 9 -13.03 -6.09 -42.01
C VAL A 9 -13.21 -5.70 -40.54
N TYR A 10 -12.71 -6.53 -39.62
CA TYR A 10 -12.63 -6.17 -38.21
C TYR A 10 -11.59 -5.06 -38.05
N SER A 11 -12.06 -3.84 -37.81
CA SER A 11 -11.21 -2.72 -37.40
C SER A 11 -10.66 -3.02 -36.01
N LEU A 12 -9.42 -3.48 -35.95
CA LEU A 12 -8.64 -3.56 -34.71
C LEU A 12 -8.43 -2.13 -34.20
N HIS A 13 -9.37 -1.63 -33.40
CA HIS A 13 -9.18 -0.40 -32.63
C HIS A 13 -8.17 -0.69 -31.53
N PHE A 14 -6.88 -0.55 -31.87
CA PHE A 14 -5.83 -0.50 -30.86
C PHE A 14 -6.05 0.74 -29.98
N LEU A 15 -6.01 0.54 -28.66
CA LEU A 15 -5.94 1.67 -27.74
C LEU A 15 -4.72 2.51 -28.09
N LYS A 16 -4.86 3.84 -28.02
CA LYS A 16 -3.72 4.73 -28.17
C LYS A 16 -2.69 4.40 -27.08
N PRO A 17 -1.38 4.42 -27.40
CA PRO A 17 -0.34 4.31 -26.39
C PRO A 17 -0.56 5.33 -25.27
N LEU A 18 -0.31 4.91 -24.02
CA LEU A 18 -0.43 5.82 -22.86
C LEU A 18 0.53 7.01 -22.96
N PHE A 19 1.65 6.83 -23.66
CA PHE A 19 2.62 7.87 -23.99
C PHE A 19 3.00 7.72 -25.45
N THR A 20 3.03 8.84 -26.17
CA THR A 20 3.38 8.90 -27.59
C THR A 20 4.88 8.94 -27.82
N ASP A 21 5.64 9.44 -26.85
CA ASP A 21 7.09 9.49 -26.89
C ASP A 21 7.73 9.40 -25.49
N LYS A 22 9.07 9.46 -25.47
CA LYS A 22 9.85 9.40 -24.23
C LYS A 22 9.72 10.66 -23.38
N ALA A 23 9.54 11.82 -23.99
CA ALA A 23 9.46 13.10 -23.29
C ALA A 23 8.16 13.17 -22.47
N GLU A 24 7.04 12.70 -23.02
CA GLU A 24 5.76 12.59 -22.32
C GLU A 24 5.86 11.63 -21.11
N TRP A 25 6.56 10.49 -21.29
CA TRP A 25 6.83 9.57 -20.19
C TRP A 25 7.70 10.21 -19.09
N ASP A 26 8.75 10.95 -19.46
CA ASP A 26 9.66 11.62 -18.52
C ASP A 26 8.93 12.73 -17.74
N GLU A 27 8.09 13.51 -18.41
CA GLU A 27 7.25 14.53 -17.78
C GLU A 27 6.25 13.90 -16.80
N TRP A 28 5.54 12.84 -17.24
CA TRP A 28 4.64 12.09 -16.37
C TRP A 28 5.39 11.54 -15.16
N LYS A 29 6.57 10.95 -15.35
CA LYS A 29 7.38 10.39 -14.26
C LYS A 29 7.83 11.46 -13.28
N LYS A 30 8.29 12.62 -13.77
CA LYS A 30 8.64 13.78 -12.92
C LYS A 30 7.44 14.26 -12.12
N SER A 31 6.25 14.28 -12.72
CA SER A 31 5.01 14.64 -12.02
C SER A 31 4.70 13.71 -10.84
N LYS A 32 5.21 12.46 -10.83
CA LYS A 32 5.02 11.49 -9.74
C LYS A 32 5.98 11.71 -8.58
N GLU A 33 7.09 12.40 -8.78
CA GLU A 33 8.07 12.64 -7.71
C GLU A 33 7.51 13.46 -6.55
N LYS A 34 6.47 14.26 -6.80
CA LYS A 34 5.76 15.02 -5.76
C LYS A 34 5.07 14.14 -4.71
N PHE A 35 4.89 12.84 -4.99
CA PHE A 35 4.25 11.88 -4.09
C PHE A 35 5.25 11.02 -3.32
N LYS A 36 6.54 11.40 -3.26
CA LYS A 36 7.53 10.70 -2.43
C LYS A 36 7.28 11.02 -0.94
N LEU A 37 7.22 9.98 -0.12
CA LEU A 37 7.18 10.14 1.33
C LEU A 37 8.54 10.61 1.86
N PRO A 38 8.55 11.51 2.85
CA PRO A 38 9.79 11.95 3.45
C PRO A 38 10.47 10.79 4.19
N ARG A 39 11.79 10.75 4.11
CA ARG A 39 12.61 9.71 4.73
C ARG A 39 13.69 10.33 5.58
N ILE A 40 14.06 9.66 6.67
CA ILE A 40 15.16 10.07 7.53
C ILE A 40 16.02 8.86 7.86
N ASP A 41 17.34 9.05 7.93
CA ASP A 41 18.22 8.01 8.45
C ASP A 41 17.95 7.84 9.94
N LEU A 42 17.81 6.59 10.38
CA LEU A 42 17.56 6.22 11.78
C LEU A 42 18.53 6.92 12.76
N ARG A 43 19.81 7.04 12.42
CA ARG A 43 20.85 7.67 13.26
C ARG A 43 20.70 9.19 13.36
N ARG A 44 19.81 9.79 12.57
CA ARG A 44 19.52 11.23 12.54
C ARG A 44 18.20 11.58 13.25
N LEU A 45 17.52 10.59 13.84
CA LEU A 45 16.34 10.84 14.65
C LEU A 45 16.70 11.75 15.83
N LYS A 46 15.83 12.72 16.11
CA LYS A 46 16.02 13.70 17.22
C LYS A 46 15.43 13.20 18.54
N THR A 47 14.44 12.33 18.46
CA THR A 47 13.73 11.74 19.58
C THR A 47 13.67 10.24 19.35
N ALA A 48 13.58 9.47 20.44
CA ALA A 48 13.34 8.03 20.38
C ALA A 48 11.84 7.73 20.34
N ASN A 49 11.03 8.59 19.74
CA ASN A 49 9.58 8.39 19.62
C ASN A 49 9.25 7.94 18.20
N CYS A 50 8.32 7.00 18.05
CA CYS A 50 7.84 6.58 16.75
C CYS A 50 6.38 6.15 16.73
N PHE A 51 5.85 6.03 15.52
CA PHE A 51 4.60 5.34 15.23
C PHE A 51 4.86 4.17 14.30
N ILE A 52 4.11 3.08 14.45
CA ILE A 52 4.27 1.85 13.66
C ILE A 52 2.95 1.54 12.92
N GLY A 53 3.05 1.34 11.61
CA GLY A 53 1.96 0.82 10.79
C GLY A 53 2.30 -0.58 10.27
N ILE A 54 1.36 -1.51 10.37
CA ILE A 54 1.48 -2.87 9.82
C ILE A 54 0.33 -3.13 8.86
N ASP A 55 0.64 -3.58 7.66
CA ASP A 55 -0.34 -4.14 6.73
C ASP A 55 -0.04 -5.64 6.60
N SER A 56 -0.91 -6.47 7.19
CA SER A 56 -0.81 -7.92 7.16
C SER A 56 -1.82 -8.48 6.15
N GLY A 57 -1.54 -8.33 4.86
CA GLY A 57 -2.34 -8.87 3.77
C GLY A 57 -2.25 -10.40 3.66
N SER A 58 -3.06 -10.99 2.78
CA SER A 58 -3.12 -12.46 2.58
C SER A 58 -1.86 -13.06 1.99
N THR A 59 -1.08 -12.28 1.23
CA THR A 59 0.16 -12.74 0.57
C THR A 59 1.42 -12.12 1.18
N THR A 60 1.32 -10.93 1.75
CA THR A 60 2.48 -10.12 2.17
C THR A 60 2.22 -9.41 3.48
N THR A 61 3.28 -9.23 4.26
CA THR A 61 3.30 -8.37 5.44
C THR A 61 4.22 -7.18 5.18
N LYS A 62 3.74 -5.98 5.51
CA LYS A 62 4.43 -4.71 5.33
C LYS A 62 4.46 -4.00 6.68
N ILE A 63 5.61 -3.43 7.03
CA ILE A 63 5.75 -2.63 8.25
C ILE A 63 6.42 -1.31 7.89
N VAL A 64 5.92 -0.20 8.43
CA VAL A 64 6.53 1.11 8.34
C VAL A 64 6.65 1.70 9.73
N ALA A 65 7.80 2.28 10.05
CA ALA A 65 7.94 3.11 11.24
C ALA A 65 8.31 4.55 10.84
N ILE A 66 7.60 5.50 11.46
CA ILE A 66 7.76 6.94 11.22
C ILE A 66 8.11 7.68 12.51
N ASP A 67 8.86 8.77 12.37
CA ASP A 67 9.06 9.72 13.45
C ASP A 67 7.82 10.61 13.66
N GLU A 68 7.87 11.49 14.68
CA GLU A 68 6.80 12.44 15.00
C GLU A 68 6.50 13.47 13.89
N LYS A 69 7.38 13.57 12.88
CA LYS A 69 7.23 14.46 11.72
C LYS A 69 6.73 13.72 10.49
N GLY A 70 6.44 12.42 10.60
CA GLY A 70 6.00 11.58 9.48
C GLY A 70 7.14 11.13 8.56
N ASN A 71 8.40 11.29 8.95
CA ASN A 71 9.53 10.77 8.17
C ASN A 71 9.64 9.27 8.38
N ILE A 72 9.65 8.50 7.29
CA ILE A 72 9.92 7.06 7.34
C ILE A 72 11.40 6.85 7.64
N PHE A 73 11.69 6.15 8.72
CA PHE A 73 13.06 5.70 9.06
C PHE A 73 13.24 4.19 8.92
N PHE A 74 12.15 3.43 8.88
CA PHE A 74 12.17 1.98 8.70
C PHE A 74 11.04 1.51 7.80
N ASN A 75 11.33 0.52 6.96
CA ASN A 75 10.33 -0.23 6.23
C ASN A 75 10.72 -1.72 6.17
N TYR A 76 9.72 -2.57 6.10
CA TYR A 76 9.85 -4.00 5.90
C TYR A 76 8.75 -4.47 4.96
N TYR A 77 9.10 -5.38 4.07
CA TYR A 77 8.18 -6.03 3.15
C TYR A 77 8.61 -7.48 3.00
N ALA A 78 7.71 -8.41 3.28
CA ALA A 78 7.95 -9.83 3.09
C ALA A 78 6.70 -10.54 2.61
N LYS A 79 6.89 -11.64 1.90
CA LYS A 79 5.81 -12.62 1.70
C LYS A 79 5.51 -13.27 3.04
N ASN A 80 4.23 -13.49 3.32
CA ASN A 80 3.85 -14.18 4.54
C ASN A 80 3.90 -15.71 4.40
N GLU A 81 3.78 -16.24 3.19
CA GLU A 81 3.74 -17.69 2.89
C GLU A 81 2.71 -18.46 3.75
N GLY A 82 1.59 -17.83 4.07
CA GLY A 82 0.55 -18.37 4.97
C GLY A 82 0.86 -18.20 6.47
N LEU A 83 1.99 -17.60 6.82
CA LEU A 83 2.49 -17.38 8.18
C LEU A 83 2.58 -15.88 8.51
N SER A 84 1.46 -15.18 8.38
CA SER A 84 1.37 -13.71 8.58
C SER A 84 1.93 -13.22 9.90
N LEU A 85 1.67 -13.96 10.99
CA LEU A 85 2.16 -13.63 12.32
C LEU A 85 3.70 -13.71 12.41
N GLN A 86 4.31 -14.74 11.83
CA GLN A 86 5.77 -14.91 11.84
C GLN A 86 6.47 -13.86 10.98
N ALA A 87 5.87 -13.48 9.84
CA ALA A 87 6.38 -12.41 9.00
C ALA A 87 6.35 -11.06 9.74
N ALA A 88 5.26 -10.77 10.47
CA ALA A 88 5.16 -9.58 11.31
C ALA A 88 6.19 -9.60 12.46
N GLU A 89 6.33 -10.74 13.15
CA GLU A 89 7.32 -10.93 14.21
C GLU A 89 8.75 -10.67 13.72
N THR A 90 9.09 -11.22 12.56
CA THR A 90 10.41 -11.05 11.92
C THR A 90 10.68 -9.58 11.59
N GLY A 91 9.69 -8.89 11.02
CA GLY A 91 9.80 -7.47 10.71
C GLY A 91 9.94 -6.59 11.96
N LEU A 92 9.19 -6.87 13.02
CA LEU A 92 9.29 -6.15 14.29
C LEU A 92 10.63 -6.41 15.02
N LYS A 93 11.12 -7.65 15.01
CA LYS A 93 12.46 -7.99 15.51
C LYS A 93 13.55 -7.26 14.75
N LYS A 94 13.42 -7.16 13.42
CA LYS A 94 14.37 -6.40 12.59
C LYS A 94 14.36 -4.91 12.95
N LEU A 95 13.18 -4.31 13.10
CA LEU A 95 13.03 -2.92 13.56
C LEU A 95 13.72 -2.73 14.92
N LEU A 96 13.43 -3.60 15.90
CA LEU A 96 14.03 -3.53 17.24
C LEU A 96 15.56 -3.59 17.17
N ASN A 97 16.11 -4.58 16.46
CA ASN A 97 17.55 -4.74 16.32
C ASN A 97 18.21 -3.53 15.68
N GLU A 98 17.64 -2.98 14.59
CA GLU A 98 18.20 -1.79 13.93
C GLU A 98 18.18 -0.57 14.87
N THR A 99 17.13 -0.41 15.67
CA THR A 99 17.04 0.67 16.66
C THR A 99 18.02 0.50 17.82
N ASP A 100 18.19 -0.73 18.32
CA ASP A 100 19.15 -1.04 19.37
C ASP A 100 20.59 -0.86 18.90
N GLU A 101 20.93 -1.29 17.68
CA GLU A 101 22.24 -1.06 17.04
C GLU A 101 22.53 0.43 16.86
N ALA A 102 21.50 1.25 16.63
CA ALA A 102 21.61 2.70 16.59
C ALA A 102 21.69 3.36 17.99
N GLY A 103 21.60 2.58 19.07
CA GLY A 103 21.58 3.08 20.45
C GLY A 103 20.27 3.79 20.82
N LEU A 104 19.18 3.53 20.09
CA LEU A 104 17.89 4.16 20.26
C LEU A 104 16.89 3.20 20.88
N LYS A 105 16.56 3.43 22.16
CA LYS A 105 15.44 2.73 22.82
C LYS A 105 14.13 3.39 22.44
N MET A 106 13.50 2.90 21.38
CA MET A 106 12.29 3.51 20.85
C MET A 106 11.10 3.36 21.79
N LYS A 107 10.35 4.46 21.92
CA LYS A 107 9.03 4.53 22.52
C LYS A 107 8.00 4.62 21.39
N VAL A 108 7.21 3.56 21.24
CA VAL A 108 6.08 3.54 20.33
C VAL A 108 4.96 4.39 20.95
N LEU A 109 4.62 5.50 20.30
CA LEU A 109 3.56 6.41 20.74
C LEU A 109 2.18 5.99 20.20
N GLY A 110 2.16 5.21 19.13
CA GLY A 110 0.95 4.64 18.55
C GLY A 110 1.27 3.61 17.50
N SER A 111 0.40 2.61 17.40
CA SER A 111 0.54 1.49 16.48
C SER A 111 -0.80 1.13 15.85
N CYS A 112 -0.77 0.83 14.55
CA CYS A 112 -1.97 0.48 13.81
C CYS A 112 -1.69 -0.71 12.89
N VAL A 113 -2.64 -1.63 12.80
CA VAL A 113 -2.61 -2.74 11.85
C VAL A 113 -3.84 -2.74 10.94
N THR A 114 -3.65 -3.24 9.73
CA THR A 114 -4.69 -3.47 8.73
C THR A 114 -4.42 -4.77 7.95
N GLY A 115 -5.29 -5.10 7.00
CA GLY A 115 -5.19 -6.28 6.14
C GLY A 115 -5.83 -7.52 6.75
N TYR A 116 -5.78 -8.64 6.02
CA TYR A 116 -6.42 -9.90 6.41
C TYR A 116 -5.99 -10.44 7.80
N GLY A 117 -4.74 -10.21 8.19
CA GLY A 117 -4.17 -10.62 9.47
C GLY A 117 -4.39 -9.64 10.63
N GLU A 118 -5.24 -8.62 10.47
CA GLU A 118 -5.43 -7.51 11.42
C GLU A 118 -5.63 -8.00 12.86
N ASP A 119 -6.70 -8.75 13.13
CA ASP A 119 -7.03 -9.19 14.49
C ASP A 119 -5.93 -10.07 15.10
N LEU A 120 -5.33 -10.96 14.29
CA LEU A 120 -4.27 -11.86 14.75
C LEU A 120 -3.03 -11.07 15.19
N VAL A 121 -2.55 -10.17 14.33
CA VAL A 121 -1.34 -9.37 14.57
C VAL A 121 -1.58 -8.34 15.68
N LYS A 122 -2.76 -7.71 15.72
CA LYS A 122 -3.13 -6.77 16.77
C LYS A 122 -3.07 -7.41 18.15
N ASN A 123 -3.71 -8.57 18.31
CA ASN A 123 -3.77 -9.27 19.59
C ASN A 123 -2.40 -9.86 19.98
N ALA A 124 -1.64 -10.40 19.03
CA ALA A 124 -0.35 -11.01 19.31
C ALA A 124 0.72 -10.01 19.77
N PHE A 125 0.72 -8.79 19.23
CA PHE A 125 1.70 -7.76 19.57
C PHE A 125 1.13 -6.60 20.39
N ASN A 126 -0.12 -6.72 20.85
CA ASN A 126 -0.82 -5.72 21.65
C ASN A 126 -0.78 -4.31 21.01
N LEU A 127 -1.15 -4.23 19.73
CA LEU A 127 -1.19 -2.97 18.98
C LEU A 127 -2.41 -2.14 19.38
N ASP A 128 -2.28 -0.82 19.33
CA ASP A 128 -3.28 0.11 19.85
C ASP A 128 -4.58 0.06 19.05
N THR A 129 -4.51 -0.09 17.72
CA THR A 129 -5.67 0.01 16.84
C THR A 129 -5.57 -0.94 15.65
N GLY A 130 -6.73 -1.45 15.22
CA GLY A 130 -6.91 -2.14 13.95
C GLY A 130 -7.90 -1.35 13.09
N ILE A 131 -7.65 -1.27 11.78
CA ILE A 131 -8.56 -0.62 10.83
C ILE A 131 -8.70 -1.46 9.56
N VAL A 132 -9.88 -1.41 8.95
CA VAL A 132 -10.15 -2.07 7.66
C VAL A 132 -9.21 -1.55 6.57
N GLU A 133 -8.67 -2.46 5.75
CA GLU A 133 -7.71 -2.18 4.68
C GLU A 133 -8.17 -1.08 3.73
N THR A 134 -9.42 -1.11 3.28
CA THR A 134 -9.97 -0.07 2.38
C THR A 134 -9.97 1.32 3.02
N ILE A 135 -10.15 1.41 4.34
CA ILE A 135 -10.04 2.66 5.09
C ILE A 135 -8.57 3.09 5.20
N ALA A 136 -7.65 2.16 5.48
CA ALA A 136 -6.22 2.44 5.53
C ALA A 136 -5.71 2.99 4.17
N HIS A 137 -6.06 2.31 3.08
CA HIS A 137 -5.72 2.74 1.71
C HIS A 137 -6.36 4.09 1.36
N TYR A 138 -7.59 4.35 1.81
CA TYR A 138 -8.22 5.65 1.63
C TYR A 138 -7.47 6.76 2.38
N ILE A 139 -7.19 6.58 3.68
CA ILE A 139 -6.46 7.57 4.50
C ILE A 139 -5.08 7.84 3.90
N GLY A 140 -4.36 6.79 3.49
CA GLY A 140 -3.07 6.90 2.81
C GLY A 140 -3.17 7.67 1.49
N SER A 141 -4.14 7.35 0.64
CA SER A 141 -4.34 8.02 -0.64
C SER A 141 -4.75 9.48 -0.46
N TYR A 142 -5.64 9.76 0.49
CA TYR A 142 -6.08 11.11 0.84
C TYR A 142 -4.95 11.95 1.43
N HIS A 143 -3.95 11.34 2.07
CA HIS A 143 -2.75 12.05 2.50
C HIS A 143 -1.99 12.64 1.30
N PHE A 144 -1.84 11.88 0.20
CA PHE A 144 -1.15 12.33 -1.00
C PHE A 144 -1.97 13.23 -1.92
N ASN A 145 -3.26 12.93 -2.07
CA ASN A 145 -4.15 13.66 -2.96
C ASN A 145 -5.52 13.85 -2.29
N LYS A 146 -5.82 15.10 -1.92
CA LYS A 146 -7.11 15.48 -1.33
C LYS A 146 -8.28 15.34 -2.29
N GLU A 147 -8.00 15.28 -3.60
CA GLU A 147 -8.97 15.08 -4.68
C GLU A 147 -9.00 13.62 -5.18
N VAL A 148 -8.50 12.66 -4.39
CA VAL A 148 -8.62 11.24 -4.75
C VAL A 148 -10.10 10.89 -4.92
N SER A 149 -10.45 10.42 -6.13
CA SER A 149 -11.82 10.02 -6.49
C SER A 149 -11.96 8.52 -6.68
N PHE A 150 -10.84 7.81 -6.85
CA PHE A 150 -10.81 6.39 -7.13
C PHE A 150 -9.52 5.76 -6.60
N ILE A 151 -9.64 4.59 -5.98
CA ILE A 151 -8.52 3.76 -5.52
C ILE A 151 -8.77 2.36 -6.06
N LEU A 152 -7.78 1.83 -6.78
CA LEU A 152 -7.75 0.44 -7.22
C LEU A 152 -6.58 -0.24 -6.54
N ASP A 153 -6.90 -1.11 -5.59
CA ASP A 153 -5.94 -1.97 -4.92
C ASP A 153 -5.97 -3.36 -5.58
N ILE A 154 -4.82 -3.76 -6.12
CA ILE A 154 -4.64 -5.05 -6.77
C ILE A 154 -3.76 -5.89 -5.84
N GLY A 155 -4.42 -6.70 -5.02
CA GLY A 155 -3.78 -7.59 -4.09
C GLY A 155 -3.26 -8.86 -4.75
N GLY A 156 -2.74 -9.78 -3.93
CA GLY A 156 -2.26 -11.08 -4.41
C GLY A 156 -3.38 -12.09 -4.68
N GLN A 157 -4.56 -11.91 -4.07
CA GLN A 157 -5.71 -12.82 -4.18
C GLN A 157 -7.00 -12.13 -4.60
N ASP A 158 -7.12 -10.84 -4.34
CA ASP A 158 -8.32 -10.06 -4.60
C ASP A 158 -7.98 -8.72 -5.26
N MET A 159 -9.01 -8.08 -5.80
CA MET A 159 -8.95 -6.70 -6.24
C MET A 159 -10.05 -5.91 -5.55
N LYS A 160 -9.71 -4.70 -5.08
CA LYS A 160 -10.62 -3.79 -4.40
C LYS A 160 -10.64 -2.45 -5.13
N ALA A 161 -11.83 -2.01 -5.51
CA ALA A 161 -12.05 -0.72 -6.13
C ALA A 161 -12.91 0.16 -5.20
N ALA A 162 -12.36 1.27 -4.74
CA ALA A 162 -13.07 2.24 -3.90
C ALA A 162 -13.31 3.53 -4.67
N TYR A 163 -14.56 4.00 -4.68
CA TYR A 163 -14.98 5.26 -5.28
C TYR A 163 -15.22 6.28 -4.17
N ILE A 164 -14.64 7.47 -4.33
CA ILE A 164 -14.63 8.54 -3.33
C ILE A 164 -15.40 9.73 -3.89
N GLU A 165 -16.36 10.22 -3.11
CA GLU A 165 -17.13 11.43 -3.41
C GLU A 165 -17.12 12.32 -2.18
N ASN A 166 -16.84 13.62 -2.34
CA ASN A 166 -16.84 14.60 -1.24
C ASN A 166 -15.97 14.20 -0.04
N GLY A 167 -14.83 13.52 -0.28
CA GLY A 167 -13.93 13.10 0.80
C GLY A 167 -14.46 11.95 1.67
N ILE A 168 -15.44 11.19 1.18
CA ILE A 168 -15.92 9.97 1.82
C ILE A 168 -15.97 8.82 0.80
N ILE A 169 -15.74 7.59 1.27
CA ILE A 169 -15.90 6.40 0.44
C ILE A 169 -17.40 6.20 0.17
N LYS A 170 -17.78 6.31 -1.09
CA LYS A 170 -19.17 6.18 -1.54
C LYS A 170 -19.54 4.75 -1.86
N ARG A 171 -18.62 4.03 -2.50
CA ARG A 171 -18.83 2.65 -2.98
C ARG A 171 -17.52 1.89 -2.93
N ILE A 172 -17.59 0.63 -2.54
CA ILE A 172 -16.49 -0.34 -2.63
C ILE A 172 -17.00 -1.52 -3.45
N GLU A 173 -16.21 -1.92 -4.44
CA GLU A 173 -16.40 -3.12 -5.24
C GLU A 173 -15.23 -4.06 -4.94
N ILE A 174 -15.53 -5.31 -4.60
CA ILE A 174 -14.54 -6.32 -4.23
C ILE A 174 -14.72 -7.51 -5.15
N ASN A 175 -13.63 -7.97 -5.76
CA ASN A 175 -13.59 -9.24 -6.45
C ASN A 175 -12.76 -10.24 -5.64
N GLU A 176 -13.46 -11.09 -4.88
CA GLU A 176 -12.88 -12.22 -4.13
C GLU A 176 -12.87 -13.53 -4.95
N ALA A 177 -13.37 -13.52 -6.20
CA ALA A 177 -13.72 -14.71 -6.95
C ALA A 177 -13.06 -14.76 -8.34
N CYS A 178 -11.72 -14.72 -8.43
CA CYS A 178 -10.96 -15.52 -9.40
C CYS A 178 -9.46 -15.35 -9.17
N SER A 179 -8.73 -16.47 -9.10
CA SER A 179 -7.26 -16.56 -9.07
C SER A 179 -6.58 -16.15 -10.41
N SER A 180 -7.24 -15.31 -11.20
CA SER A 180 -6.81 -14.85 -12.52
C SER A 180 -7.16 -13.36 -12.62
N GLY A 181 -6.20 -12.51 -12.26
CA GLY A 181 -6.18 -11.09 -12.64
C GLY A 181 -5.63 -10.93 -14.04
#